data_AF-A0A414LA04-F1
#
_entry.id   AF-A0A414LA04-F1
#
_cell.length_a   1.000
_cell.length_b   1.000
_cell.length_c   1.000
_cell.angle_alpha   90.00
_cell.angle_beta   90.00
_cell.angle_gamma   90.00
#
_symmetry.space_group_name_H-M   'P 1'
#
loop_
_entity.id
_entity.type
_entity.pdbx_description
1 polymer ?
#
loop_
_entity_poly.entity_id
_entity_poly.type
_entity_poly.pdbx_seq_one_letter_code
_entity_poly.pdbx_strand_id
1 'polypeptide(L)'
;MMRSCNMGTKEILYKLIQVSLGSISTFDLPKEVDWNGLVDVSLEQGVCPVAFDGFNKFKKVVYRHASWIVPLSTGMYRNIVARVRTIEDKITVIPNISELNRFSNWTPTISFPFFSRKKKILLYCGTIGKVNGFLYLVDLVSKTIKYNKNIIYCIFGKGNELDIILQKTKEANVFDKNFFYLGVVSKTDLPYLYHVVSAGSSFVINNSILWGNSANKFLDA
;
A
#
# COMPACT_ATOMS: atom_id res chain seq x y z
N MET A 1 -41.55 -22.09 7.60
CA MET A 1 -40.61 -22.99 6.91
C MET A 1 -39.75 -22.14 5.97
N MET A 2 -38.57 -21.72 6.42
CA MET A 2 -37.66 -20.88 5.62
C MET A 2 -36.99 -21.73 4.55
N ARG A 3 -37.26 -21.45 3.27
CA ARG A 3 -36.55 -22.08 2.14
C ARG A 3 -35.11 -21.55 2.14
N SER A 4 -34.13 -22.45 2.24
CA SER A 4 -32.72 -22.12 2.00
C SER A 4 -32.56 -21.73 0.52
N CYS A 5 -32.04 -20.53 0.28
CA CYS A 5 -31.71 -20.06 -1.06
C CYS A 5 -30.22 -20.36 -1.31
N ASN A 6 -29.92 -21.53 -1.86
CA ASN A 6 -28.60 -21.84 -2.42
C ASN A 6 -28.49 -21.18 -3.79
N MET A 7 -28.14 -19.88 -3.82
CA MET A 7 -27.76 -19.23 -5.07
C MET A 7 -26.27 -19.43 -5.33
N GLY A 8 -25.92 -19.88 -6.54
CA GLY A 8 -24.54 -20.04 -6.96
C GLY A 8 -23.84 -18.70 -7.21
N THR A 9 -22.51 -18.65 -7.11
CA THR A 9 -21.68 -17.43 -7.33
C THR A 9 -21.98 -16.73 -8.67
N LYS A 10 -22.34 -17.50 -9.72
CA LYS A 10 -22.74 -16.97 -11.03
C LYS A 10 -24.09 -16.25 -11.02
N GLU A 11 -25.07 -16.73 -10.24
CA GLU A 11 -26.38 -16.08 -10.11
C GLU A 11 -26.30 -14.79 -9.30
N ILE A 12 -25.41 -14.74 -8.31
CA ILE A 12 -25.11 -13.52 -7.55
C ILE A 12 -24.51 -12.45 -8.49
N LEU A 13 -23.56 -12.85 -9.34
CA LEU A 13 -22.92 -11.95 -10.32
C LEU A 13 -23.91 -11.45 -11.38
N TYR A 14 -24.80 -12.33 -11.86
CA TYR A 14 -25.81 -11.98 -12.87
C TYR A 14 -26.89 -11.02 -12.31
N LYS A 15 -27.34 -11.22 -11.07
CA LYS A 15 -28.26 -10.28 -10.40
C LYS A 15 -27.59 -8.95 -10.08
N LEU A 16 -26.28 -8.91 -9.82
CA LEU A 16 -25.53 -7.67 -9.62
C LEU A 16 -25.49 -6.83 -10.90
N ILE A 17 -25.28 -7.44 -12.07
CA ILE A 17 -25.29 -6.77 -13.37
C ILE A 17 -26.69 -6.21 -13.68
N GLN A 18 -27.75 -6.96 -13.37
CA GLN A 18 -29.13 -6.53 -13.54
C GLN A 18 -29.51 -5.34 -12.63
N VAL A 19 -29.05 -5.33 -11.37
CA VAL A 19 -29.30 -4.23 -10.41
C VAL A 19 -28.55 -2.95 -10.80
N SER A 20 -27.39 -3.05 -11.45
CA SER A 20 -26.65 -1.88 -11.96
C SER A 20 -27.28 -1.20 -13.18
N LEU A 21 -28.22 -1.84 -13.87
CA LEU A 21 -28.80 -1.33 -15.13
C LEU A 21 -30.13 -0.59 -14.97
N GLY A 22 -30.65 -0.44 -13.75
CA GLY A 22 -31.95 0.19 -13.52
C GLY A 22 -32.06 0.82 -12.15
N SER A 23 -31.96 2.15 -12.12
CA SER A 23 -32.49 3.06 -11.09
C SER A 23 -32.00 2.87 -9.65
N ILE A 24 -30.97 3.62 -9.23
CA ILE A 24 -30.72 3.88 -7.80
C ILE A 24 -30.30 5.34 -7.60
N SER A 25 -31.12 6.08 -6.86
CA SER A 25 -30.78 7.34 -6.22
C SER A 25 -29.66 7.14 -5.20
N THR A 26 -28.70 8.06 -5.19
CA THR A 26 -27.51 8.05 -4.34
C THR A 26 -27.89 7.97 -2.85
N PHE A 27 -27.57 6.85 -2.20
CA PHE A 27 -27.72 6.72 -0.74
C PHE A 27 -26.43 6.23 -0.10
N ASP A 28 -26.00 6.94 0.94
CA ASP A 28 -24.85 6.68 1.82
C ASP A 28 -23.45 6.72 1.19
N LEU A 29 -23.16 7.76 0.39
CA LEU A 29 -21.78 8.13 0.10
C LEU A 29 -21.21 8.97 1.25
N PRO A 30 -20.10 8.58 1.90
CA PRO A 30 -19.35 9.47 2.78
C PRO A 30 -19.04 10.77 2.03
N LYS A 31 -19.57 11.90 2.53
CA LYS A 31 -19.38 13.23 1.92
C LYS A 31 -17.92 13.69 1.91
N GLU A 32 -17.11 13.09 2.78
CA GLU A 32 -15.72 13.46 3.04
C GLU A 32 -14.71 12.78 2.11
N VAL A 33 -15.17 11.87 1.25
CA VAL A 33 -14.30 11.12 0.33
C VAL A 33 -14.36 11.77 -1.05
N ASP A 34 -13.20 12.15 -1.59
CA ASP A 34 -13.06 12.59 -2.98
C ASP A 34 -13.23 11.39 -3.94
N TRP A 35 -14.48 11.16 -4.35
CA TRP A 35 -14.86 10.06 -5.23
C TRP A 35 -14.33 10.23 -6.65
N ASN A 36 -14.23 11.47 -7.13
CA ASN A 36 -13.69 11.74 -8.47
C ASN A 36 -12.20 11.38 -8.51
N GLY A 37 -11.43 11.81 -7.50
CA GLY A 37 -10.02 11.43 -7.37
C GLY A 37 -9.80 9.91 -7.26
N LEU A 38 -10.71 9.17 -6.62
CA LEU A 38 -10.62 7.70 -6.53
C LEU A 38 -10.95 6.99 -7.85
N VAL A 39 -11.92 7.50 -8.62
CA VAL A 39 -12.25 6.99 -9.95
C VAL A 39 -11.10 7.24 -10.91
N ASP A 40 -10.52 8.44 -10.90
CA ASP A 40 -9.37 8.80 -11.74
C ASP A 40 -8.16 7.89 -11.45
N VAL A 41 -7.84 7.68 -10.16
CA VAL A 41 -6.77 6.76 -9.76
C VAL A 41 -7.05 5.31 -10.17
N SER A 42 -8.31 4.88 -10.14
CA SER A 42 -8.69 3.52 -10.54
C SER A 42 -8.56 3.32 -12.06
N LEU A 43 -9.00 4.30 -12.85
CA LEU A 43 -8.88 4.31 -14.30
C LEU A 43 -7.42 4.37 -14.76
N GLU A 44 -6.59 5.22 -14.13
CA GLU A 44 -5.13 5.28 -14.35
C GLU A 44 -4.43 3.93 -14.07
N GLN A 45 -5.01 3.09 -13.21
CA GLN A 45 -4.50 1.75 -12.88
C GLN A 45 -5.10 0.63 -13.74
N GLY A 46 -5.92 0.96 -14.75
CA GLY A 46 -6.56 -0.01 -15.64
C GLY A 46 -7.71 -0.79 -14.99
N VAL A 47 -8.31 -0.24 -13.93
CA VAL A 47 -9.43 -0.86 -13.20
C VAL A 47 -10.74 -0.20 -13.63
N CYS A 48 -11.70 -1.00 -14.10
CA CYS A 48 -13.03 -0.52 -14.49
C CYS A 48 -13.89 -0.20 -13.24
N PRO A 49 -14.40 1.04 -13.10
CA PRO A 49 -15.27 1.39 -11.99
C PRO A 49 -16.66 0.74 -12.17
N VAL A 50 -16.89 -0.39 -11.49
CA VAL A 50 -18.24 -0.96 -11.33
C VAL A 50 -19.07 -0.01 -10.47
N ALA A 51 -20.37 0.11 -10.75
CA ALA A 51 -21.31 0.91 -9.95
C ALA A 51 -21.06 0.71 -8.44
N PHE A 52 -20.58 1.78 -7.79
CA PHE A 52 -19.98 1.74 -6.46
C PHE A 52 -20.92 1.14 -5.40
N ASP A 53 -22.23 1.33 -5.57
CA ASP A 53 -23.26 0.82 -4.68
C ASP A 53 -23.44 -0.70 -4.76
N GLY A 54 -23.34 -1.27 -5.97
CA GLY A 54 -23.39 -2.73 -6.17
C GLY A 54 -22.20 -3.40 -5.48
N PHE A 55 -21.02 -2.82 -5.60
CA PHE A 55 -19.81 -3.29 -4.94
C PHE A 55 -19.90 -3.18 -3.40
N ASN A 56 -20.44 -2.08 -2.88
CA ASN A 56 -20.63 -1.93 -1.43
C ASN A 56 -21.66 -2.90 -0.86
N LYS A 57 -22.78 -3.12 -1.57
CA LYS A 57 -23.77 -4.14 -1.20
C LYS A 57 -23.15 -5.53 -1.21
N PHE A 58 -22.38 -5.86 -2.25
CA PHE A 58 -21.66 -7.12 -2.35
C PHE A 58 -20.69 -7.33 -1.18
N LYS A 59 -19.83 -6.34 -0.86
CA LYS A 59 -18.93 -6.42 0.31
C LYS A 59 -19.69 -6.70 1.61
N LYS A 60 -20.81 -6.01 1.85
CA LYS A 60 -21.65 -6.24 3.03
C LYS A 60 -22.17 -7.68 3.08
N VAL A 61 -22.63 -8.23 1.95
CA VAL A 61 -23.06 -9.63 1.84
C VAL A 61 -21.91 -10.57 2.15
N VAL A 62 -20.73 -10.37 1.55
CA VAL A 62 -19.55 -11.20 1.81
C VAL A 62 -19.19 -11.22 3.29
N TYR A 63 -19.09 -10.06 3.96
CA TYR A 63 -18.79 -10.01 5.39
C TYR A 63 -19.88 -10.67 6.24
N ARG A 64 -21.17 -10.47 5.92
CA ARG A 64 -22.28 -11.08 6.66
C ARG A 64 -22.35 -12.60 6.52
N HIS A 65 -21.91 -13.15 5.40
CA HIS A 65 -21.94 -14.61 5.16
C HIS A 65 -20.61 -15.31 5.39
N ALA A 66 -19.50 -14.58 5.57
CA ALA A 66 -18.23 -15.18 5.94
C ALA A 66 -18.33 -15.93 7.28
N SER A 67 -17.71 -17.12 7.36
CA SER A 67 -17.58 -17.86 8.62
C SER A 67 -16.66 -17.12 9.60
N TRP A 68 -15.60 -16.49 9.09
CA TRP A 68 -14.67 -15.67 9.85
C TRP A 68 -14.08 -14.57 8.97
N ILE A 69 -13.72 -13.44 9.57
CA ILE A 69 -13.12 -12.29 8.88
C ILE A 69 -11.77 -11.99 9.53
N VAL A 70 -10.73 -11.85 8.71
CA VAL A 70 -9.36 -11.62 9.19
C VAL A 70 -8.80 -10.31 8.62
N PRO A 71 -9.04 -9.17 9.29
CA PRO A 71 -8.35 -7.92 8.98
C PRO A 71 -6.87 -7.99 9.36
N LEU A 72 -6.00 -7.37 8.54
CA LEU A 72 -4.55 -7.33 8.74
C LEU A 72 -4.08 -6.19 9.67
N SER A 73 -5.00 -5.37 10.16
CA SER A 73 -4.72 -4.27 11.09
C SER A 73 -5.97 -3.90 11.89
N THR A 74 -5.76 -3.22 13.01
CA THR A 74 -6.85 -2.65 13.82
C THR A 74 -7.62 -1.56 13.05
N GLY A 75 -6.94 -0.83 12.16
CA GLY A 75 -7.59 0.15 11.27
C GLY A 75 -8.57 -0.52 10.30
N MET A 76 -8.17 -1.64 9.68
CA MET A 76 -9.04 -2.44 8.82
C MET A 76 -10.23 -3.00 9.61
N TYR A 77 -9.99 -3.54 10.81
CA TYR A 77 -11.06 -4.01 11.69
C TYR A 77 -12.12 -2.92 11.93
N ARG A 78 -11.67 -1.73 12.40
CA ARG A 78 -12.57 -0.60 12.69
C ARG A 78 -13.34 -0.18 11.44
N ASN A 79 -12.67 -0.18 10.28
CA ASN A 79 -13.28 0.16 9.01
C ASN A 79 -14.42 -0.81 8.62
N ILE A 80 -14.22 -2.10 8.82
CA ILE A 80 -15.21 -3.14 8.49
C ILE A 80 -16.39 -3.08 9.46
N VAL A 81 -16.13 -3.07 10.78
CA VAL A 81 -17.18 -3.07 11.82
C VAL A 81 -18.06 -1.81 11.74
N ALA A 82 -17.48 -0.66 11.40
CA ALA A 82 -18.25 0.57 11.17
C ALA A 82 -19.23 0.48 9.98
N ARG A 83 -18.96 -0.40 9.01
CA ARG A 83 -19.75 -0.54 7.76
C ARG A 83 -20.72 -1.72 7.78
N VAL A 84 -20.43 -2.73 8.60
CA VAL A 84 -21.21 -3.96 8.72
C VAL A 84 -21.41 -4.21 10.20
N ARG A 85 -22.64 -3.95 10.69
CA ARG A 85 -23.04 -4.30 12.06
C ARG A 85 -23.19 -5.82 12.21
N THR A 86 -23.13 -6.30 13.45
CA THR A 86 -23.43 -7.69 13.87
C THR A 86 -22.47 -8.74 13.30
N ILE A 87 -21.19 -8.39 13.14
CA ILE A 87 -20.13 -9.32 12.72
C ILE A 87 -18.99 -9.40 13.75
N GLU A 88 -19.10 -8.66 14.86
CA GLU A 88 -18.07 -8.49 15.88
C GLU A 88 -17.62 -9.83 16.47
N ASP A 89 -18.53 -10.80 16.57
CA ASP A 89 -18.26 -12.14 17.10
C ASP A 89 -17.48 -13.06 16.14
N LYS A 90 -17.27 -12.64 14.89
CA LYS A 90 -16.62 -13.46 13.84
C LYS A 90 -15.52 -12.74 13.08
N ILE A 91 -14.89 -11.76 13.73
CA ILE A 91 -13.79 -10.99 13.16
C ILE A 91 -12.61 -10.95 14.13
N THR A 92 -11.41 -11.23 13.63
CA THR A 92 -10.20 -11.21 14.45
C THR A 92 -9.03 -10.64 13.67
N VAL A 93 -8.36 -9.66 14.27
CA VAL A 93 -7.16 -9.07 13.67
C VAL A 93 -6.04 -10.10 13.71
N ILE A 94 -5.54 -10.51 12.54
CA ILE A 94 -4.30 -11.26 12.40
C ILE A 94 -3.42 -10.43 11.47
N PRO A 95 -2.41 -9.70 12.00
CA PRO A 95 -1.56 -8.86 11.17
C PRO A 95 -0.68 -9.69 10.25
N ASN A 96 -0.09 -9.04 9.25
CA ASN A 96 1.00 -9.63 8.50
C ASN A 96 2.17 -9.99 9.45
N ILE A 97 2.98 -10.94 9.03
CA ILE A 97 4.15 -11.42 9.77
C ILE A 97 5.40 -11.23 8.91
N SER A 98 6.57 -11.17 9.56
CA SER A 98 7.86 -11.23 8.88
C SER A 98 8.43 -12.64 8.92
N GLU A 99 9.22 -12.98 7.90
CA GLU A 99 9.96 -14.24 7.80
C GLU A 99 11.25 -14.15 8.63
N LEU A 100 11.14 -14.35 9.95
CA LEU A 100 12.25 -14.18 10.89
C LEU A 100 13.55 -14.89 10.46
N ASN A 101 13.45 -16.15 10.03
CA ASN A 101 14.63 -16.94 9.61
C ASN A 101 15.35 -16.34 8.40
N ARG A 102 14.61 -15.67 7.50
CA ARG A 102 15.18 -15.01 6.33
C ARG A 102 15.88 -13.71 6.73
N PHE A 103 15.29 -12.94 7.64
CA PHE A 103 15.86 -11.65 8.06
C PHE A 103 16.92 -11.76 9.18
N SER A 104 16.97 -12.89 9.89
CA SER A 104 18.01 -13.17 10.89
C SER A 104 19.33 -13.63 10.29
N ASN A 105 19.31 -14.20 9.08
CA ASN A 105 20.48 -14.72 8.40
C ASN A 105 20.75 -13.89 7.16
N TRP A 106 21.89 -13.22 7.12
CA TRP A 106 22.31 -12.42 5.98
C TRP A 106 23.76 -12.75 5.64
N THR A 107 24.06 -12.74 4.34
CA THR A 107 25.42 -12.73 3.83
C THR A 107 25.62 -11.42 3.06
N PRO A 108 26.83 -10.86 3.04
CA PRO A 108 27.10 -9.71 2.19
C PRO A 108 26.90 -10.08 0.72
N THR A 109 25.83 -9.58 0.10
CA THR A 109 25.49 -9.89 -1.30
C THR A 109 25.61 -8.71 -2.25
N ILE A 110 25.56 -7.48 -1.74
CA ILE A 110 25.59 -6.26 -2.56
C ILE A 110 26.71 -5.33 -2.05
N SER A 111 27.61 -4.94 -2.95
CA SER A 111 28.58 -3.88 -2.67
C SER A 111 27.94 -2.53 -2.92
N PHE A 112 27.92 -1.66 -1.90
CA PHE A 112 27.47 -0.27 -2.08
C PHE A 112 28.65 0.69 -1.95
N PRO A 113 28.75 1.70 -2.82
CA PRO A 113 29.85 2.66 -2.79
C PRO A 113 29.80 3.61 -1.58
N PHE A 114 28.71 3.62 -0.82
CA PHE A 114 28.46 4.59 0.26
C PHE A 114 28.28 3.99 1.66
N PHE A 115 28.55 2.69 1.85
CA PHE A 115 28.68 2.09 3.19
C PHE A 115 29.99 2.54 3.87
N SER A 116 30.13 3.84 4.10
CA SER A 116 31.09 4.35 5.08
C SER A 116 30.36 4.55 6.41
N ARG A 117 31.03 4.27 7.53
CA ARG A 117 30.49 4.51 8.90
C ARG A 117 30.02 5.95 9.15
N LYS A 118 30.36 6.90 8.26
CA LYS A 118 29.97 8.32 8.35
C LYS A 118 28.61 8.63 7.73
N LYS A 119 28.08 7.79 6.85
CA LYS A 119 26.79 8.04 6.16
C LYS A 119 25.63 7.39 6.92
N LYS A 120 24.48 8.06 6.92
CA LYS A 120 23.22 7.56 7.48
C LYS A 120 22.30 7.19 6.32
N ILE A 121 21.97 5.91 6.21
CA ILE A 121 21.26 5.40 5.02
C ILE A 121 19.80 5.15 5.37
N LEU A 122 18.90 5.82 4.65
CA LEU A 122 17.48 5.54 4.62
C LEU A 122 17.17 4.66 3.40
N LEU A 123 16.71 3.44 3.64
CA LEU A 123 16.42 2.46 2.61
C LEU A 123 14.93 2.46 2.26
N TYR A 124 14.62 2.41 0.97
CA TYR A 124 13.30 2.02 0.49
C TYR A 124 13.42 0.84 -0.47
N CYS A 125 12.64 -0.20 -0.24
CA CYS A 125 12.55 -1.36 -1.12
C CYS A 125 11.09 -1.64 -1.48
N GLY A 126 10.67 -1.39 -2.74
CA GLY A 126 9.37 -1.81 -3.23
C GLY A 126 8.84 -1.02 -4.43
N THR A 127 7.52 -1.06 -4.62
CA THR A 127 6.86 -0.39 -5.75
C THR A 127 7.06 1.13 -5.71
N ILE A 128 7.35 1.73 -6.85
CA ILE A 128 7.44 3.18 -7.05
C ILE A 128 6.17 3.61 -7.81
N GLY A 129 5.08 3.78 -7.05
CA GLY A 129 3.78 4.16 -7.59
C GLY A 129 3.15 5.33 -6.84
N LYS A 130 2.07 5.88 -7.40
CA LYS A 130 1.38 7.08 -6.89
C LYS A 130 1.01 6.96 -5.42
N VAL A 131 0.53 5.80 -5.00
CA VAL A 131 0.17 5.49 -3.60
C VAL A 131 1.34 5.62 -2.64
N ASN A 132 2.58 5.38 -3.09
CA ASN A 132 3.78 5.45 -2.25
C ASN A 132 4.33 6.87 -2.08
N GLY A 133 3.78 7.87 -2.80
CA GLY A 133 4.04 9.28 -2.53
C GLY A 133 5.47 9.73 -2.72
N PHE A 134 6.21 9.16 -3.68
CA PHE A 134 7.64 9.42 -3.86
C PHE A 134 8.00 10.88 -4.15
N LEU A 135 7.07 11.68 -4.68
CA LEU A 135 7.29 13.12 -4.86
C LEU A 135 7.56 13.81 -3.51
N TYR A 136 6.89 13.38 -2.43
CA TYR A 136 7.17 13.86 -1.09
C TYR A 136 8.57 13.46 -0.61
N LEU A 137 9.05 12.26 -0.98
CA LEU A 137 10.41 11.83 -0.65
C LEU A 137 11.45 12.72 -1.31
N VAL A 138 11.24 13.14 -2.58
CA VAL A 138 12.16 14.06 -3.26
C VAL A 138 12.23 15.41 -2.54
N ASP A 139 11.09 15.96 -2.11
CA ASP A 139 11.04 17.19 -1.30
C ASP A 139 11.75 17.00 0.05
N LEU A 140 11.54 15.86 0.71
CA LEU A 140 12.22 15.51 1.96
C LEU A 140 13.75 15.48 1.79
N VAL A 141 14.27 14.84 0.73
CA VAL A 141 15.71 14.81 0.44
C VAL A 141 16.25 16.22 0.25
N SER A 142 15.53 17.03 -0.53
CA SER A 142 15.93 18.41 -0.88
C SER A 142 15.98 19.34 0.34
N LYS A 143 15.16 19.07 1.36
CA LYS A 143 15.17 19.80 2.63
C LYS A 143 16.24 19.28 3.58
N THR A 144 16.33 17.96 3.76
CA THR A 144 17.24 17.34 4.73
C THR A 144 18.72 17.50 4.37
N ILE A 145 19.07 17.50 3.07
CA ILE A 145 20.45 17.72 2.60
C ILE A 145 21.03 19.06 3.07
N LYS A 146 20.19 20.08 3.28
CA LYS A 146 20.60 21.40 3.78
C LYS A 146 21.06 21.35 5.24
N TYR A 147 20.53 20.40 6.01
CA TYR A 147 20.87 20.22 7.42
C TYR A 147 21.96 19.16 7.62
N ASN A 148 21.91 18.06 6.85
CA ASN A 148 22.87 16.97 6.99
C ASN A 148 23.14 16.26 5.66
N LYS A 149 24.27 16.59 5.03
CA LYS A 149 24.75 15.98 3.78
C LYS A 149 25.18 14.52 3.92
N ASN A 150 25.20 13.97 5.13
CA ASN A 150 25.53 12.57 5.38
C ASN A 150 24.31 11.64 5.34
N ILE A 151 23.09 12.18 5.22
CA ILE A 151 21.89 11.38 5.01
C ILE A 151 21.83 10.98 3.52
N ILE A 152 21.75 9.68 3.27
CA ILE A 152 21.67 9.10 1.93
C ILE A 152 20.37 8.30 1.84
N TYR A 153 19.68 8.45 0.72
CA TYR A 153 18.43 7.79 0.39
C TYR A 153 18.70 6.75 -0.70
N CYS A 154 18.52 5.47 -0.37
CA CYS A 154 18.77 4.35 -1.26
C CYS A 154 17.47 3.71 -1.66
N ILE A 155 17.14 3.76 -2.95
CA ILE A 155 15.85 3.36 -3.48
C ILE A 155 16.02 2.16 -4.38
N PHE A 156 15.41 1.05 -3.97
CA PHE A 156 15.21 -0.14 -4.79
C PHE A 156 13.74 -0.29 -5.13
N GLY A 157 13.44 -0.48 -6.40
CA GLY A 157 12.06 -0.57 -6.83
C GLY A 157 11.86 -0.44 -8.32
N LYS A 158 10.60 -0.62 -8.72
CA LYS A 158 10.10 -0.29 -10.05
C LYS A 158 8.67 0.19 -9.94
N GLY A 159 8.21 0.92 -10.95
CA GLY A 159 6.81 1.29 -11.06
C GLY A 159 6.61 2.48 -11.99
N ASN A 160 5.35 2.80 -12.23
CA ASN A 160 4.95 3.74 -13.27
C ASN A 160 5.37 5.20 -12.97
N GLU A 161 5.70 5.52 -11.71
CA GLU A 161 6.17 6.85 -11.32
C GLU A 161 7.70 6.98 -11.40
N LEU A 162 8.45 5.93 -11.75
CA LEU A 162 9.91 5.96 -11.66
C LEU A 162 10.52 7.12 -12.45
N ASP A 163 10.16 7.29 -13.71
CA ASP A 163 10.77 8.30 -14.59
C ASP A 163 10.53 9.72 -14.10
N ILE A 164 9.29 10.03 -13.67
CA ILE A 164 8.96 11.35 -13.12
C ILE A 164 9.72 11.62 -11.81
N ILE A 165 9.90 10.61 -10.96
CA ILE A 165 10.68 10.75 -9.72
C ILE A 165 12.15 11.01 -10.02
N LEU A 166 12.76 10.24 -10.93
CA LEU A 166 14.15 10.45 -11.32
C LEU A 166 14.36 11.85 -11.90
N GLN A 167 13.45 12.31 -12.76
CA GLN A 167 13.48 13.66 -13.29
C GLN A 167 13.42 14.72 -12.18
N LYS A 168 12.50 14.58 -11.22
CA LYS A 168 12.37 15.50 -10.08
C LYS A 168 13.61 15.54 -9.19
N THR A 169 14.28 14.40 -8.99
CA THR A 169 15.53 14.37 -8.21
C THR A 169 16.69 15.07 -8.90
N LYS A 170 16.73 15.07 -10.24
CA LYS A 170 17.70 15.82 -11.04
C LYS A 170 17.42 17.31 -10.99
N GLU A 171 16.16 17.72 -11.13
CA GLU A 171 15.72 19.12 -10.98
C GLU A 171 16.07 19.68 -9.60
N ALA A 172 15.87 18.87 -8.55
CA ALA A 172 16.24 19.23 -7.18
C ALA A 172 17.76 19.15 -6.90
N ASN A 173 18.57 18.70 -7.87
CA ASN A 173 20.01 18.54 -7.75
C ASN A 173 20.45 17.61 -6.59
N VAL A 174 19.66 16.55 -6.34
CA VAL A 174 19.92 15.54 -5.29
C VAL A 174 20.24 14.15 -5.84
N PHE A 175 19.94 13.91 -7.12
CA PHE A 175 20.27 12.66 -7.81
C PHE A 175 21.77 12.38 -7.81
N ASP A 176 22.16 11.13 -7.53
CA ASP A 176 23.55 10.65 -7.38
C ASP A 176 24.41 11.41 -6.36
N LYS A 177 23.76 12.18 -5.46
CA LYS A 177 24.41 12.91 -4.37
C LYS A 177 23.91 12.44 -3.01
N ASN A 178 22.59 12.52 -2.83
CA ASN A 178 21.90 12.10 -1.62
C ASN A 178 20.72 11.18 -1.93
N PHE A 179 20.25 11.16 -3.18
CA PHE A 179 19.25 10.20 -3.67
C PHE A 179 19.89 9.26 -4.68
N PHE A 180 19.90 7.96 -4.38
CA PHE A 180 20.46 6.93 -5.23
C PHE A 180 19.36 5.93 -5.60
N TYR A 181 19.04 5.87 -6.88
CA TYR A 181 18.21 4.80 -7.43
C TYR A 181 19.11 3.64 -7.86
N LEU A 182 18.84 2.46 -7.34
CA LEU A 182 19.73 1.30 -7.43
C LEU A 182 19.07 0.12 -8.15
N GLY A 183 18.00 0.39 -8.91
CA GLY A 183 17.28 -0.62 -9.66
C GLY A 183 16.39 -1.48 -8.79
N VAL A 184 16.27 -2.76 -9.14
CA VAL A 184 15.49 -3.76 -8.41
C VAL A 184 16.42 -4.70 -7.65
N VAL A 185 16.00 -5.11 -6.45
CA VAL A 185 16.74 -6.04 -5.60
C VAL A 185 16.02 -7.37 -5.47
N SER A 186 16.78 -8.46 -5.37
CA SER A 186 16.21 -9.78 -5.12
C SER A 186 15.71 -9.91 -3.68
N LYS A 187 14.78 -10.85 -3.43
CA LYS A 187 14.31 -11.11 -2.06
C LYS A 187 15.40 -11.67 -1.15
N THR A 188 16.40 -12.34 -1.70
CA THR A 188 17.51 -12.93 -0.93
C THR A 188 18.51 -11.89 -0.45
N ASP A 189 18.56 -10.71 -1.09
CA ASP A 189 19.46 -9.64 -0.68
C ASP A 189 18.84 -8.68 0.34
N LEU A 190 17.50 -8.64 0.43
CA LEU A 190 16.78 -7.75 1.36
C LEU A 190 17.26 -7.85 2.83
N PRO A 191 17.48 -9.06 3.40
CA PRO A 191 18.01 -9.19 4.77
C PRO A 191 19.32 -8.44 4.98
N TYR A 192 20.26 -8.62 4.05
CA TYR A 192 21.54 -7.93 4.12
C TYR A 192 21.34 -6.41 4.03
N LEU A 193 20.46 -5.93 3.14
CA LEU A 193 20.17 -4.50 3.02
C LEU A 193 19.63 -3.90 4.30
N TYR A 194 18.61 -4.50 4.92
CA TYR A 194 18.07 -3.99 6.17
C TYR A 194 19.08 -4.04 7.32
N HIS A 195 19.98 -5.02 7.32
CA HIS A 195 21.02 -5.13 8.34
C HIS A 195 22.03 -3.97 8.32
N VAL A 196 22.40 -3.48 7.15
CA VAL A 196 23.52 -2.52 6.98
C VAL A 196 23.10 -1.05 6.91
N VAL A 197 21.80 -0.78 6.80
CA VAL A 197 21.26 0.58 6.67
C VAL A 197 20.93 1.18 8.05
N SER A 198 20.76 2.50 8.11
CA SER A 198 20.43 3.17 9.36
C SER A 198 18.94 3.12 9.68
N ALA A 199 18.09 3.07 8.66
CA ALA A 199 16.65 2.93 8.81
C ALA A 199 16.01 2.39 7.52
N GLY A 200 15.04 1.49 7.65
CA GLY A 200 14.08 1.17 6.60
C GLY A 200 13.00 2.26 6.50
N SER A 201 12.30 2.33 5.37
CA SER A 201 11.22 3.28 5.15
C SER A 201 10.04 2.67 4.41
N SER A 202 8.85 3.18 4.74
CA SER A 202 7.59 2.84 4.07
C SER A 202 6.77 4.11 3.94
N PHE A 203 6.59 4.58 2.71
CA PHE A 203 5.85 5.79 2.40
C PHE A 203 4.51 5.47 1.78
N VAL A 204 3.50 6.26 2.17
CA VAL A 204 2.19 6.32 1.56
C VAL A 204 1.74 7.77 1.46
N ILE A 205 0.96 8.10 0.44
CA ILE A 205 0.33 9.41 0.33
C ILE A 205 -0.63 9.66 1.49
N ASN A 206 -0.90 10.94 1.76
CA ASN A 206 -1.82 11.34 2.82
C ASN A 206 -3.28 11.09 2.41
N ASN A 207 -3.71 9.82 2.47
CA ASN A 207 -5.08 9.41 2.25
C ASN A 207 -5.52 8.52 3.43
N SER A 208 -6.61 8.90 4.09
CA SER A 208 -7.11 8.24 5.30
C SER A 208 -7.39 6.74 5.13
N ILE A 209 -7.74 6.32 3.90
CA ILE A 209 -7.96 4.90 3.57
C ILE A 209 -6.66 4.09 3.72
N LEU A 210 -5.50 4.70 3.49
CA LEU A 210 -4.20 4.04 3.53
C LEU A 210 -3.59 3.99 4.92
N TRP A 211 -4.10 4.75 5.90
CA TRP A 211 -3.50 4.82 7.24
C TRP A 211 -3.61 3.49 8.01
N GLY A 212 -4.63 2.70 7.72
CA GLY A 212 -4.81 1.36 8.28
C GLY A 212 -4.07 0.24 7.55
N ASN A 213 -3.07 0.55 6.71
CA ASN A 213 -2.35 -0.49 5.97
C ASN A 213 -1.52 -1.41 6.89
N SER A 214 -1.16 -2.58 6.35
CA SER A 214 -0.29 -3.56 7.02
C SER A 214 0.90 -3.86 6.09
N ALA A 215 1.79 -2.88 5.94
CA ALA A 215 2.89 -2.97 4.97
C ALA A 215 3.98 -3.95 5.44
N ASN A 216 4.23 -5.01 4.66
CA ASN A 216 5.30 -5.98 4.95
C ASN A 216 6.68 -5.32 5.13
N LYS A 217 6.96 -4.25 4.38
CA LYS A 217 8.22 -3.49 4.49
C LYS A 217 8.51 -2.98 5.91
N PHE A 218 7.47 -2.69 6.69
CA PHE A 218 7.62 -2.26 8.08
C PHE A 218 7.95 -3.43 9.01
N LEU A 219 7.44 -4.62 8.71
CA LEU A 219 7.67 -5.82 9.53
C LEU A 219 9.02 -6.48 9.22
N ASP A 220 9.50 -6.31 8.00
CA ASP A 220 10.75 -6.88 7.48
C ASP A 220 12.00 -6.06 7.85
N ALA A 221 11.82 -4.80 8.28
CA ALA A 221 12.91 -3.85 8.57
C ALA A 221 13.33 -3.89 10.04
#